data_AF-A0A931R223-F1
#
_entry.id   AF-A0A931R223-F1
#
_cell.length_a   1.000
_cell.length_b   1.000
_cell.length_c   1.000
_cell.angle_alpha   90.00
_cell.angle_beta   90.00
_cell.angle_gamma   90.00
#
_symmetry.space_group_name_H-M   'P 1'
#
loop_
_entity.id
_entity.type
_entity.pdbx_description
1 polymer ?
#
loop_
_entity_poly.entity_id
_entity_poly.type
_entity_poly.pdbx_seq_one_letter_code
_entity_poly.pdbx_strand_id
1 'polypeptide(L)'
;MATKTYDKKTIADLIDARLPWTEVKNMMSSYKDPDRFDKYLEILQESVPWDERILLPLGPHLFIVQKAHGEIVTKSRSGFEFGDYRENWKLKARIFVRDTNEKYEEIYPHLSHADPEWMELREFYDPIDGTLLYVEAVPPGYPIVHNFQPDIEAFYRDWLGRAL
;
A
#
# COMPACT_ATOMS: atom_id res chain seq x y z
N MET A 1 23.68 -16.43 -16.82
CA MET A 1 22.82 -15.52 -17.61
C MET A 1 22.98 -14.13 -17.01
N ALA A 2 23.15 -13.08 -17.82
CA ALA A 2 23.24 -11.73 -17.27
C ALA A 2 21.91 -11.37 -16.61
N THR A 3 21.94 -10.95 -15.35
CA THR A 3 20.76 -10.50 -14.63
C THR A 3 20.25 -9.22 -15.29
N LYS A 4 19.02 -9.26 -15.80
CA LYS A 4 18.40 -8.10 -16.43
C LYS A 4 18.13 -7.05 -15.36
N THR A 5 18.50 -5.80 -15.63
CA THR A 5 18.19 -4.63 -14.80
C THR A 5 17.50 -3.59 -15.66
N TYR A 6 16.65 -2.77 -15.05
CA TYR A 6 15.93 -1.67 -15.69
C TYR A 6 16.41 -0.35 -15.11
N ASP A 7 16.47 0.71 -15.92
CA ASP A 7 16.83 2.03 -15.39
C ASP A 7 15.70 2.61 -14.52
N LYS A 8 16.04 3.64 -13.73
CA LYS A 8 15.10 4.30 -12.81
C LYS A 8 13.90 4.89 -13.55
N LYS A 9 14.09 5.40 -14.77
CA LYS A 9 13.01 5.98 -15.58
C LYS A 9 11.99 4.93 -15.98
N THR A 10 12.43 3.76 -16.38
CA THR A 10 11.55 2.64 -16.75
C THR A 10 10.74 2.17 -15.54
N ILE A 11 11.35 2.12 -14.35
CA ILE A 11 10.63 1.80 -13.12
C ILE A 11 9.63 2.92 -12.75
N ALA A 12 9.98 4.19 -12.93
CA ALA A 12 9.04 5.30 -12.70
C ALA A 12 7.85 5.23 -13.68
N ASP A 13 8.11 4.97 -14.95
CA ASP A 13 7.07 4.80 -15.96
C ASP A 13 6.20 3.55 -15.68
N LEU A 14 6.74 2.52 -15.01
CA LEU A 14 5.95 1.37 -14.54
C LEU A 14 4.97 1.79 -13.43
N ILE A 15 5.44 2.55 -12.45
CA ILE A 15 4.63 3.04 -11.32
C ILE A 15 3.50 3.94 -11.84
N ASP A 16 3.83 4.82 -12.78
CA ASP A 16 2.89 5.78 -13.38
C ASP A 16 2.00 5.16 -14.48
N ALA A 17 2.09 3.84 -14.69
CA ALA A 17 1.36 3.09 -15.72
C ALA A 17 1.53 3.64 -17.16
N ARG A 18 2.73 4.14 -17.48
CA ARG A 18 3.08 4.72 -18.80
C ARG A 18 3.85 3.75 -19.71
N LEU A 19 4.29 2.60 -19.20
CA LEU A 19 5.03 1.64 -20.01
C LEU A 19 4.17 0.98 -21.10
N PRO A 20 4.71 0.78 -22.31
CA PRO A 20 4.06 -0.04 -23.33
C PRO A 20 3.81 -1.47 -22.83
N TRP A 21 2.71 -2.07 -23.27
CA TRP A 21 2.36 -3.46 -22.93
C TRP A 21 3.50 -4.46 -23.19
N THR A 22 4.25 -4.28 -24.28
CA THR A 22 5.38 -5.15 -24.63
C THR A 22 6.48 -5.13 -23.58
N GLU A 23 6.77 -3.97 -22.97
CA GLU A 23 7.75 -3.85 -21.91
C GLU A 23 7.28 -4.47 -20.60
N VAL A 24 6.02 -4.20 -20.22
CA VAL A 24 5.39 -4.81 -19.03
C VAL A 24 5.38 -6.34 -19.15
N LYS A 25 4.95 -6.87 -20.31
CA LYS A 25 4.98 -8.31 -20.59
C LYS A 25 6.39 -8.88 -20.44
N ASN A 26 7.40 -8.19 -20.96
CA ASN A 26 8.78 -8.61 -20.84
C ASN A 26 9.25 -8.65 -19.37
N MET A 27 8.84 -7.69 -18.54
CA MET A 27 9.12 -7.72 -17.08
C MET A 27 8.42 -8.90 -16.39
N MET A 28 7.19 -9.22 -16.79
CA MET A 28 6.42 -10.33 -16.22
C MET A 28 7.06 -11.69 -16.54
N SER A 29 7.53 -11.89 -17.77
CA SER A 29 8.07 -13.16 -18.26
C SER A 29 9.58 -13.35 -18.10
N SER A 30 10.30 -12.35 -17.57
CA SER A 30 11.74 -12.44 -17.30
C SER A 30 12.04 -12.73 -15.82
N TYR A 31 13.27 -13.20 -15.55
CA TYR A 31 13.82 -13.16 -14.19
C TYR A 31 13.80 -11.73 -13.63
N LYS A 32 13.55 -11.61 -12.33
CA LYS A 32 13.42 -10.31 -11.67
C LYS A 32 14.79 -9.65 -11.49
N ASP A 33 14.79 -8.34 -11.64
CA ASP A 33 15.90 -7.45 -11.37
C ASP A 33 16.10 -7.34 -9.84
N PRO A 34 17.29 -7.69 -9.32
CA PRO A 34 17.56 -7.77 -7.89
C PRO A 34 17.59 -6.38 -7.22
N ASP A 35 17.79 -5.33 -8.01
CA ASP A 35 17.83 -3.93 -7.55
C ASP A 35 16.48 -3.22 -7.72
N ARG A 36 15.40 -3.95 -8.03
CA ARG A 36 14.05 -3.40 -8.21
C ARG A 36 13.59 -2.61 -6.99
N PHE A 37 13.76 -3.20 -5.82
CA PHE A 37 13.24 -2.65 -4.57
C PHE A 37 13.90 -1.31 -4.24
N ASP A 38 15.18 -1.15 -4.56
CA ASP A 38 15.98 0.05 -4.25
C ASP A 38 15.53 1.24 -5.07
N LYS A 39 15.43 1.02 -6.39
CA LYS A 39 14.93 2.02 -7.32
C LYS A 39 13.49 2.39 -6.99
N TYR A 40 12.68 1.40 -6.60
CA TYR A 40 11.29 1.63 -6.22
C TYR A 40 11.18 2.53 -5.00
N LEU A 41 11.95 2.25 -3.94
CA LEU A 41 12.00 3.11 -2.75
C LEU A 41 12.50 4.51 -3.07
N GLU A 42 13.56 4.64 -3.87
CA GLU A 42 14.13 5.92 -4.28
C GLU A 42 13.09 6.79 -5.00
N ILE A 43 12.37 6.24 -5.98
CA ILE A 43 11.32 6.96 -6.71
C ILE A 43 10.16 7.36 -5.79
N LEU A 44 9.75 6.49 -4.88
CA LEU A 44 8.67 6.80 -3.95
C LEU A 44 9.08 7.89 -2.96
N GLN A 45 10.31 7.84 -2.44
CA GLN A 45 10.87 8.82 -1.51
C GLN A 45 10.92 10.22 -2.14
N GLU A 46 11.27 10.32 -3.42
CA GLU A 46 11.26 11.59 -4.16
C GLU A 46 9.85 12.19 -4.35
N SER A 47 8.81 11.37 -4.18
CA SER A 47 7.43 11.76 -4.47
C SER A 47 6.64 12.21 -3.24
N VAL A 48 7.11 11.89 -2.03
CA VAL A 48 6.43 12.23 -0.77
C VAL A 48 6.87 13.61 -0.25
N PRO A 49 6.01 14.33 0.49
CA PRO A 49 6.32 15.69 0.96
C PRO A 49 7.12 15.73 2.28
N TRP A 50 7.74 14.62 2.68
CA TRP A 50 8.41 14.45 3.97
C TRP A 50 9.70 13.63 3.85
N ASP A 51 10.59 13.77 4.84
CA ASP A 51 11.98 13.30 4.76
C ASP A 51 12.24 11.97 5.50
N GLU A 52 11.27 11.43 6.24
CA GLU A 52 11.44 10.12 6.88
C GLU A 52 11.75 9.04 5.85
N ARG A 53 12.57 8.06 6.21
CA ARG A 53 13.01 7.03 5.26
C ARG A 53 11.91 5.99 5.08
N ILE A 54 11.46 5.78 3.84
CA ILE A 54 10.57 4.66 3.50
C ILE A 54 11.33 3.34 3.66
N LEU A 55 10.78 2.44 4.47
CA LEU A 55 11.28 1.07 4.64
C LEU A 55 10.47 0.07 3.82
N LEU A 56 9.15 0.24 3.74
CA LEU A 56 8.29 -0.67 3.00
C LEU A 56 6.99 0.01 2.54
N PRO A 57 6.71 0.07 1.24
CA PRO A 57 5.41 0.54 0.74
C PRO A 57 4.33 -0.52 1.02
N LEU A 58 3.21 -0.12 1.63
CA LEU A 58 2.04 -0.98 1.90
C LEU A 58 0.95 -0.81 0.85
N GLY A 59 0.93 0.34 0.17
CA GLY A 59 0.02 0.67 -0.92
C GLY A 59 0.45 1.97 -1.59
N PRO A 60 -0.32 2.48 -2.57
CA PRO A 60 0.06 3.69 -3.32
C PRO A 60 0.25 4.95 -2.44
N HIS A 61 -0.48 5.03 -1.32
CA HIS A 61 -0.48 6.18 -0.41
C HIS A 61 -0.16 5.81 1.05
N LEU A 62 0.37 4.61 1.32
CA LEU A 62 0.62 4.11 2.67
C LEU A 62 1.97 3.40 2.77
N PHE A 63 2.76 3.75 3.78
CA PHE A 63 4.15 3.34 3.91
C PHE A 63 4.48 2.96 5.35
N ILE A 64 5.44 2.05 5.54
CA ILE A 64 6.20 1.91 6.78
C ILE A 64 7.46 2.75 6.64
N VAL A 65 7.70 3.63 7.61
CA VAL A 65 8.78 4.60 7.58
C VAL A 65 9.60 4.55 8.87
N GLN A 66 10.87 4.91 8.77
CA GLN A 66 11.75 5.13 9.92
C GLN A 66 11.87 6.62 10.21
N LYS A 67 11.48 7.01 11.42
CA LYS A 67 11.59 8.38 11.94
C LYS A 67 12.99 8.66 12.49
N ALA A 68 13.24 9.92 12.84
CA ALA A 68 14.40 10.31 13.63
C ALA A 68 14.48 9.45 14.91
N HIS A 69 15.68 9.01 15.28
CA HIS A 69 15.96 8.15 16.44
C HIS A 69 15.51 6.68 16.33
N GLY A 70 15.06 6.22 15.15
CA GLY A 70 14.87 4.80 14.84
C GLY A 70 13.47 4.25 15.13
N GLU A 71 12.51 5.08 15.55
CA GLU A 71 11.10 4.69 15.63
C GLU A 71 10.57 4.31 14.25
N ILE A 72 9.83 3.20 14.14
CA ILE A 72 9.26 2.73 12.88
C ILE A 72 7.73 2.79 12.96
N VAL A 73 7.12 3.56 12.07
CA VAL A 73 5.66 3.81 12.08
C VAL A 73 5.03 3.55 10.72
N THR A 74 3.73 3.27 10.71
CA THR A 74 2.93 3.35 9.50
C THR A 74 2.51 4.81 9.27
N LYS A 75 2.79 5.34 8.08
CA LYS A 75 2.54 6.74 7.69
C LYS A 75 1.92 6.80 6.30
N SER A 76 0.94 7.69 6.09
CA SER A 76 0.39 7.93 4.76
C SER A 76 1.19 8.96 3.96
N ARG A 77 0.89 9.06 2.67
CA ARG A 77 1.46 10.09 1.78
C ARG A 77 1.19 11.51 2.29
N SER A 78 0.02 11.77 2.87
CA SER A 78 -0.36 13.07 3.45
C SER A 78 0.50 13.46 4.66
N GLY A 79 1.16 12.47 5.27
CA GLY A 79 1.99 12.62 6.45
C GLY A 79 1.31 12.19 7.76
N PHE A 80 0.09 11.65 7.71
CA PHE A 80 -0.58 11.14 8.91
C PHE A 80 0.15 9.90 9.45
N GLU A 81 0.51 9.91 10.73
CA GLU A 81 1.13 8.77 11.41
C GLU A 81 0.06 7.92 12.11
N PHE A 82 -0.06 6.65 11.70
CA PHE A 82 -0.92 5.66 12.33
C PHE A 82 -0.23 4.98 13.53
N GLY A 83 0.99 5.38 13.90
CA GLY A 83 1.75 4.80 15.01
C GLY A 83 2.52 3.54 14.63
N ASP A 84 2.82 2.70 15.63
CA ASP A 84 3.72 1.55 15.49
C ASP A 84 3.34 0.64 14.31
N TYR A 85 4.32 0.30 13.47
CA TYR A 85 4.10 -0.48 12.25
C TYR A 85 3.59 -1.91 12.51
N ARG A 86 3.70 -2.41 13.75
CA ARG A 86 3.20 -3.72 14.17
C ARG A 86 1.72 -3.69 14.57
N GLU A 87 1.15 -2.50 14.74
CA GLU A 87 -0.27 -2.32 15.00
C GLU A 87 -1.06 -2.21 13.70
N ASN A 88 -2.33 -2.61 13.76
CA ASN A 88 -3.22 -2.46 12.61
C ASN A 88 -3.57 -0.97 12.41
N TRP A 89 -2.96 -0.34 11.40
CA TRP A 89 -3.16 1.07 11.05
C TRP A 89 -4.64 1.46 10.87
N LYS A 90 -5.48 0.51 10.43
CA LYS A 90 -6.92 0.74 10.24
C LYS A 90 -7.65 1.17 11.50
N LEU A 91 -7.14 0.80 12.68
CA LEU A 91 -7.71 1.19 13.98
C LEU A 91 -7.60 2.70 14.25
N LYS A 92 -6.78 3.42 13.47
CA LYS A 92 -6.59 4.88 13.57
C LYS A 92 -7.00 5.61 12.27
N ALA A 93 -7.54 4.90 11.29
CA ALA A 93 -8.10 5.48 10.08
C ALA A 93 -9.53 5.99 10.30
N ARG A 94 -10.04 6.83 9.38
CA ARG A 94 -11.48 7.14 9.31
C ARG A 94 -12.19 6.02 8.58
N ILE A 95 -13.37 5.60 9.04
CA ILE A 95 -14.14 4.53 8.42
C ILE A 95 -15.51 5.03 7.98
N PHE A 96 -15.90 4.70 6.74
CA PHE A 96 -17.28 4.78 6.26
C PHE A 96 -17.79 3.39 5.96
N VAL A 97 -18.97 3.05 6.46
CA VAL A 97 -19.57 1.72 6.27
C VAL A 97 -20.82 1.87 5.39
N ARG A 98 -20.81 1.14 4.27
CA ARG A 98 -21.98 0.92 3.42
C ARG A 98 -22.66 -0.37 3.88
N ASP A 99 -23.74 -0.18 4.62
CA ASP A 99 -24.54 -1.18 5.32
C ASP A 99 -26.04 -1.04 5.00
N THR A 100 -26.37 -0.29 3.94
CA THR A 100 -27.74 -0.14 3.43
C THR A 100 -27.75 -0.17 1.91
N ASN A 101 -28.90 -0.57 1.31
CA ASN A 101 -29.07 -0.55 -0.14
C ASN A 101 -28.80 0.84 -0.72
N GLU A 102 -29.31 1.90 -0.08
CA GLU A 102 -29.09 3.29 -0.50
C GLU A 102 -27.60 3.63 -0.62
N LYS A 103 -26.78 3.26 0.38
CA LYS A 103 -25.33 3.50 0.35
C LYS A 103 -24.61 2.65 -0.68
N TYR A 104 -25.05 1.40 -0.90
CA TYR A 104 -24.48 0.54 -1.94
C TYR A 104 -24.81 1.06 -3.35
N GLU A 105 -26.02 1.56 -3.56
CA GLU A 105 -26.50 2.06 -4.84
C GLU A 105 -25.80 3.35 -5.31
N GLU A 106 -25.08 4.04 -4.41
CA GLU A 106 -24.17 5.13 -4.80
C GLU A 106 -23.00 4.64 -5.69
N ILE A 107 -22.58 3.38 -5.56
CA ILE A 107 -21.41 2.82 -6.24
C ILE A 107 -21.69 1.56 -7.08
N TYR A 108 -22.88 0.97 -6.92
CA TYR A 108 -23.35 -0.16 -7.72
C TYR A 108 -24.72 0.13 -8.33
N PRO A 109 -25.00 -0.36 -9.55
CA PRO A 109 -26.37 -0.40 -10.04
C PRO A 109 -27.28 -1.20 -9.10
N HIS A 110 -28.57 -0.86 -9.09
CA HIS A 110 -29.61 -1.61 -8.38
C HIS A 110 -29.51 -3.12 -8.68
N LEU A 111 -29.63 -3.96 -7.66
CA LEU A 111 -29.47 -5.44 -7.69
C LEU A 111 -28.06 -5.96 -8.08
N SER A 112 -27.05 -5.09 -8.20
CA SER A 112 -25.67 -5.48 -8.53
C SER A 112 -24.70 -5.39 -7.34
N HIS A 113 -25.21 -5.15 -6.13
CA HIS A 113 -24.44 -5.13 -4.89
C HIS A 113 -24.78 -6.34 -4.00
N ALA A 114 -23.96 -6.55 -2.96
CA ALA A 114 -24.26 -7.54 -1.93
C ALA A 114 -25.46 -7.09 -1.09
N ASP A 115 -26.20 -8.05 -0.53
CA ASP A 115 -27.25 -7.76 0.45
C ASP A 115 -26.61 -7.20 1.74
N PRO A 116 -27.02 -6.02 2.24
CA PRO A 116 -26.44 -5.41 3.43
C PRO A 116 -26.61 -6.24 4.72
N GLU A 117 -27.58 -7.14 4.78
CA GLU A 117 -27.72 -8.07 5.92
C GLU A 117 -26.62 -9.15 5.92
N TRP A 118 -25.97 -9.37 4.76
CA TRP A 118 -24.97 -10.42 4.57
C TRP A 118 -23.55 -9.87 4.57
N MET A 119 -23.36 -8.68 3.99
CA MET A 119 -22.06 -8.07 3.78
C MET A 119 -22.12 -6.56 3.99
N GLU A 120 -21.07 -6.00 4.59
CA GLU A 120 -20.79 -4.57 4.67
C GLU A 120 -19.58 -4.25 3.78
N LEU A 121 -19.58 -3.08 3.13
CA LEU A 121 -18.37 -2.48 2.57
C LEU A 121 -17.84 -1.41 3.52
N ARG A 122 -16.61 -1.58 3.99
CA ARG A 122 -15.93 -0.69 4.91
C ARG A 122 -14.79 0.03 4.20
N GLU A 123 -14.93 1.32 4.04
CA GLU A 123 -13.99 2.21 3.36
C GLU A 123 -13.11 2.89 4.41
N PHE A 124 -11.80 2.66 4.36
CA PHE A 124 -10.82 3.22 5.30
C PHE A 124 -10.06 4.37 4.66
N TYR A 125 -10.18 5.56 5.25
CA TYR A 125 -9.65 6.80 4.72
C TYR A 125 -8.52 7.39 5.55
N ASP A 126 -7.63 8.08 4.86
CA ASP A 126 -6.63 8.96 5.46
C ASP A 126 -7.30 10.08 6.28
N PRO A 127 -6.90 10.30 7.54
CA PRO A 127 -7.52 11.33 8.38
C PRO A 127 -7.19 12.79 8.00
N ILE A 128 -6.19 13.04 7.14
CA ILE A 128 -5.79 14.39 6.73
C ILE A 128 -6.45 14.75 5.39
N ASP A 129 -6.22 13.97 4.34
CA ASP A 129 -6.61 14.34 2.97
C ASP A 129 -7.82 13.55 2.43
N GLY A 130 -8.33 12.58 3.19
CA GLY A 130 -9.48 11.78 2.80
C GLY A 130 -9.19 10.75 1.70
N THR A 131 -7.92 10.46 1.40
CA THR A 131 -7.55 9.40 0.45
C THR A 131 -8.11 8.05 0.90
N LEU A 132 -8.76 7.30 0.01
CA LEU A 132 -9.19 5.93 0.28
C LEU A 132 -7.98 4.98 0.30
N LEU A 133 -7.65 4.46 1.48
CA LEU A 133 -6.47 3.62 1.70
C LEU A 133 -6.76 2.13 1.56
N TYR A 134 -7.97 1.69 1.92
CA TYR A 134 -8.36 0.29 1.82
C TYR A 134 -9.89 0.12 1.83
N VAL A 135 -10.39 -0.97 1.24
CA VAL A 135 -11.80 -1.38 1.31
C VAL A 135 -11.87 -2.82 1.80
N GLU A 136 -12.65 -3.06 2.86
CA GLU A 136 -13.02 -4.42 3.29
C GLU A 136 -14.45 -4.73 2.84
N ALA A 137 -14.69 -5.95 2.35
CA ALA A 137 -16.01 -6.51 2.12
C ALA A 137 -16.18 -7.71 3.06
N VAL A 138 -16.89 -7.54 4.17
CA VAL A 138 -16.97 -8.53 5.24
C VAL A 138 -18.38 -8.61 5.84
N PRO A 139 -18.79 -9.72 6.46
CA PRO A 139 -20.07 -9.79 7.14
C PRO A 139 -20.21 -8.78 8.30
N PRO A 140 -21.45 -8.41 8.66
CA PRO A 140 -21.70 -7.59 9.84
C PRO A 140 -21.06 -8.17 11.11
N GLY A 141 -20.44 -7.30 11.91
CA GLY A 141 -19.74 -7.68 13.15
C GLY A 141 -18.37 -8.33 12.98
N TYR A 142 -17.88 -8.54 11.75
CA TYR A 142 -16.54 -9.08 11.53
C TYR A 142 -15.44 -8.15 12.08
N PRO A 143 -14.36 -8.65 12.70
CA PRO A 143 -13.26 -7.80 13.18
C PRO A 143 -12.56 -7.03 12.04
N ILE A 144 -11.96 -5.88 12.36
CA ILE A 144 -11.10 -5.16 11.40
C ILE A 144 -9.86 -6.01 11.14
N VAL A 145 -9.60 -6.34 9.87
CA VAL A 145 -8.54 -7.27 9.49
C VAL A 145 -7.19 -6.59 9.54
N HIS A 146 -6.23 -7.20 10.26
CA HIS A 146 -4.83 -6.81 10.18
C HIS A 146 -4.17 -7.54 9.01
N ASN A 147 -4.10 -6.89 7.85
CA ASN A 147 -3.76 -7.58 6.60
C ASN A 147 -2.31 -8.08 6.52
N PHE A 148 -1.36 -7.35 7.11
CA PHE A 148 0.05 -7.62 6.88
C PHE A 148 0.91 -7.13 8.04
N GLN A 149 1.72 -8.05 8.57
CA GLN A 149 2.71 -7.80 9.61
C GLN A 149 4.09 -8.28 9.11
N PRO A 150 4.85 -7.43 8.40
CA PRO A 150 6.12 -7.82 7.78
C PRO A 150 7.25 -8.02 8.80
N ASP A 151 8.07 -9.04 8.56
CA ASP A 151 9.41 -9.13 9.14
C ASP A 151 10.40 -8.30 8.31
N ILE A 152 10.42 -6.99 8.59
CA ILE A 152 11.26 -6.03 7.87
C ILE A 152 12.75 -6.32 8.12
N GLU A 153 13.10 -6.78 9.32
CA GLU A 153 14.50 -7.04 9.66
C GLU A 153 15.05 -8.22 8.85
N ALA A 154 14.34 -9.35 8.82
CA ALA A 154 14.75 -10.50 8.02
C ALA A 154 14.72 -10.17 6.51
N PHE A 155 13.75 -9.39 6.04
CA PHE A 155 13.70 -8.97 4.64
C PHE A 155 14.94 -8.15 4.26
N TYR A 156 15.35 -7.19 5.08
CA TYR A 156 16.54 -6.39 4.80
C TYR A 156 17.83 -7.20 4.96
N ARG A 157 18.00 -7.89 6.09
CA ARG A 157 19.25 -8.59 6.43
C ARG A 157 19.46 -9.85 5.59
N ASP A 158 18.46 -10.72 5.53
CA ASP A 158 18.63 -12.08 5.02
C ASP A 158 18.30 -12.19 3.52
N TRP A 159 17.41 -11.33 3.00
CA TRP A 159 16.97 -11.39 1.60
C TRP A 159 17.65 -10.33 0.74
N LEU A 160 17.69 -9.08 1.23
CA LEU A 160 18.35 -7.98 0.52
C LEU A 160 19.85 -7.87 0.83
N GLY A 161 20.33 -8.56 1.87
CA GLY A 161 21.74 -8.62 2.22
C GLY A 161 22.30 -7.30 2.77
N ARG A 162 21.49 -6.51 3.49
CA ARG A 162 21.90 -5.20 4.01
C ARG A 162 21.27 -4.86 5.36
N ALA A 163 21.88 -3.91 6.05
CA ALA A 163 21.32 -3.39 7.29
C ALA A 163 19.99 -2.67 7.04
N LEU A 164 19.12 -2.75 8.05
CA LEU A 164 17.92 -1.92 8.11
C LEU A 164 18.31 -0.45 8.22
#